data_AF-A0A962UM46-F1
#
_entry.id   AF-A0A962UM46-F1
#
_cell.length_a   1.000
_cell.length_b   1.000
_cell.length_c   1.000
_cell.angle_alpha   90.00
_cell.angle_beta   90.00
_cell.angle_gamma   90.00
#
_symmetry.space_group_name_H-M   'P 1'
#
loop_
_entity.id
_entity.type
_entity.pdbx_description
1 polymer ?
#
loop_
_entity_poly.entity_id
_entity_poly.type
_entity_poly.pdbx_seq_one_letter_code
_entity_poly.pdbx_strand_id
1 'polypeptide(L)'
;MVSRTSFRAGLTGLALLLLTLFAASSVCAADDDALRTILMQLREADFTEKATLIETLVNMDHPRIATILGALPESRLYYQEEGDRMVIALGDDAEIAIEDAITGKPLGQVVKRDLDRIRVNNHLRSLIEDRLASLGLSSADPGKRRAAVDAFLRNPKPEGAARLKARLAVEHDKKIQELLTAALALVDLASPDPAARVQAAKALGGWTQPEIRGPLLRVAAEDSDATVREAAKAALAKTEFRLQMLGWAETLFFGLSLGSVLILAAIGLAVTFGVMGVINMAHGELMMLGAYTTWLTQQYLPVNWSLPVAVPLAFLVAALVGIAIERSVIRFLYGRPLETLLATFGISLILQQLVRSIFSPLNRSVATPDWMSGTILLGPLEVTLNRLVIIGFCIAVFALLWLALQRTL
;
A
#
# COMPACT_ATOMS: atom_id res chain seq x y z
N MET A 1 44.06 19.97 37.00
CA MET A 1 42.92 20.86 37.28
C MET A 1 41.94 20.78 36.11
N VAL A 2 40.95 19.90 36.18
CA VAL A 2 39.86 19.82 35.18
C VAL A 2 38.67 20.60 35.73
N SER A 3 38.20 21.57 34.95
CA SER A 3 37.32 22.65 35.39
C SER A 3 35.91 22.17 35.80
N ARG A 4 35.48 22.57 37.00
CA ARG A 4 34.13 22.36 37.57
C ARG A 4 32.98 23.04 36.80
N THR A 5 33.26 23.69 35.67
CA THR A 5 32.29 24.47 34.87
C THR A 5 31.48 23.63 33.87
N SER A 6 32.03 22.54 33.32
CA SER A 6 31.33 21.68 32.35
C SER A 6 30.22 20.83 32.98
N PHE A 7 30.37 20.46 34.25
CA PHE A 7 29.38 19.66 34.97
C PHE A 7 28.08 20.44 35.29
N ARG A 8 28.19 21.75 35.54
CA ARG A 8 27.01 22.61 35.81
C ARG A 8 26.18 22.89 34.56
N ALA A 9 26.82 23.02 33.39
CA ALA A 9 26.13 23.23 32.12
C ALA A 9 25.32 21.99 31.67
N GLY A 10 25.83 20.78 31.93
CA GLY A 10 25.11 19.53 31.65
C GLY A 10 23.87 19.34 32.53
N LEU A 11 23.95 19.71 33.82
CA LEU A 11 22.83 19.59 34.75
C LEU A 11 21.69 20.57 34.42
N THR A 12 22.02 21.81 34.01
CA THR A 12 21.01 22.80 33.60
C THR A 12 20.33 22.42 32.28
N GLY A 13 21.07 21.80 31.35
CA GLY A 13 20.51 21.28 30.10
C GLY A 13 19.54 20.12 30.32
N LEU A 14 19.90 19.18 31.22
CA LEU A 14 19.04 18.05 31.58
C LEU A 14 17.76 18.51 32.31
N ALA A 15 17.88 19.49 33.21
CA ALA A 15 16.73 20.06 33.93
C ALA A 15 15.77 20.79 32.98
N LEU A 16 16.28 21.55 31.99
CA LEU A 16 15.42 22.19 30.97
C LEU A 16 14.71 21.15 30.09
N LEU A 17 15.39 20.06 29.73
CA LEU A 17 14.83 19.00 28.89
C LEU A 17 13.78 18.17 29.65
N LEU A 18 13.97 17.97 30.96
CA LEU A 18 12.97 17.37 31.84
C LEU A 18 11.77 18.30 32.10
N LEU A 19 12.00 19.61 32.22
CA LEU A 19 10.91 20.60 32.35
C LEU A 19 10.07 20.72 31.07
N THR A 20 10.67 20.65 29.88
CA THR A 20 9.93 20.65 28.62
C THR A 20 9.15 19.35 28.41
N LEU A 21 9.70 18.20 28.82
CA LEU A 21 8.99 16.92 28.81
C LEU A 21 7.80 16.90 29.80
N PHE A 22 7.95 17.48 31.00
CA PHE A 22 6.85 17.59 31.97
C PHE A 22 5.78 18.57 31.52
N ALA A 23 6.16 19.71 30.93
CA ALA A 23 5.23 20.70 30.39
C ALA A 23 4.42 20.13 29.21
N ALA A 24 5.06 19.42 28.28
CA ALA A 24 4.37 18.77 27.15
C ALA A 24 3.38 17.68 27.61
N SER A 25 3.73 16.92 28.65
CA SER A 25 2.85 15.90 29.22
C SER A 25 1.62 16.50 29.92
N SER A 26 1.79 17.69 30.53
CA SER A 26 0.72 18.39 31.25
C SER A 26 -0.31 19.03 30.32
N VAL A 27 0.12 19.50 29.14
CA VAL A 27 -0.76 20.09 28.12
C VAL A 27 -1.65 19.01 27.48
N CYS A 28 -1.10 17.86 27.08
CA CYS A 28 -1.94 16.76 26.54
C CYS A 28 -2.96 16.24 27.57
N ALA A 29 -2.60 16.15 28.85
CA ALA A 29 -3.53 15.69 29.88
C ALA A 29 -4.71 16.66 30.10
N ALA A 30 -4.47 17.98 30.01
CA ALA A 30 -5.52 18.99 30.14
C ALA A 30 -6.48 19.01 28.92
N ASP A 31 -5.95 18.82 27.71
CA ASP A 31 -6.76 18.72 26.49
C ASP A 31 -7.58 17.42 26.45
N ASP A 32 -7.02 16.30 26.96
CA ASP A 32 -7.71 15.02 27.09
C ASP A 32 -8.92 15.11 28.06
N ASP A 33 -8.78 15.83 29.17
CA ASP A 33 -9.86 16.03 30.15
C ASP A 33 -10.97 16.95 29.61
N ALA A 34 -10.59 18.01 28.88
CA ALA A 34 -11.55 18.87 28.19
C ALA A 34 -12.33 18.07 27.12
N LEU A 35 -11.64 17.26 26.32
CA LEU A 35 -12.25 16.39 25.32
C LEU A 35 -13.19 15.36 25.97
N ARG A 36 -12.76 14.72 27.08
CA ARG A 36 -13.59 13.79 27.85
C ARG A 36 -14.89 14.43 28.29
N THR A 37 -14.83 15.65 28.81
CA THR A 37 -15.99 16.39 29.29
C THR A 37 -17.01 16.62 28.16
N ILE A 38 -16.56 17.10 27.01
CA ILE A 38 -17.43 17.36 25.86
C ILE A 38 -18.04 16.05 25.32
N LEU A 39 -17.25 14.97 25.30
CA LEU A 39 -17.74 13.67 24.85
C LEU A 39 -18.81 13.08 25.77
N MET A 40 -18.68 13.27 27.09
CA MET A 40 -19.73 12.86 28.04
C MET A 40 -20.98 13.72 27.89
N GLN A 41 -20.84 15.03 27.64
CA GLN A 41 -21.99 15.88 27.29
C GLN A 41 -22.67 15.43 25.99
N LEU A 42 -21.92 14.96 25.00
CA LEU A 42 -22.45 14.46 23.73
C LEU A 42 -23.34 13.22 23.90
N ARG A 43 -23.16 12.43 24.98
CA ARG A 43 -24.02 11.29 25.32
C ARG A 43 -25.42 11.76 25.72
N GLU A 44 -25.48 12.69 26.66
CA GLU A 44 -26.72 13.15 27.30
C GLU A 44 -27.46 14.23 26.50
N ALA A 45 -26.74 14.97 25.65
CA ALA A 45 -27.28 16.09 24.88
C ALA A 45 -28.36 15.68 23.85
N ASP A 46 -29.28 16.60 23.56
CA ASP A 46 -30.22 16.46 22.46
C ASP A 46 -29.54 16.70 21.08
N PHE A 47 -30.25 16.52 19.97
CA PHE A 47 -29.65 16.69 18.64
C PHE A 47 -29.23 18.13 18.31
N THR A 48 -29.84 19.15 18.93
CA THR A 48 -29.51 20.56 18.73
C THR A 48 -28.25 20.90 19.51
N GLU A 49 -28.19 20.48 20.77
CA GLU A 49 -27.03 20.62 21.65
C GLU A 49 -25.82 19.87 21.09
N LYS A 50 -26.01 18.64 20.59
CA LYS A 50 -24.94 17.89 19.90
C LYS A 50 -24.34 18.67 18.75
N ALA A 51 -25.12 19.43 17.98
CA ALA A 51 -24.59 20.25 16.89
C ALA A 51 -23.63 21.32 17.43
N THR A 52 -23.97 21.98 18.53
CA THR A 52 -23.09 22.98 19.17
C THR A 52 -21.84 22.36 19.79
N LEU A 53 -21.96 21.16 20.37
CA LEU A 53 -20.82 20.42 20.91
C LEU A 53 -19.87 19.99 19.78
N ILE A 54 -20.39 19.59 18.62
CA ILE A 54 -19.58 19.25 17.45
C ILE A 54 -18.78 20.47 16.97
N GLU A 55 -19.39 21.66 16.89
CA GLU A 55 -18.65 22.89 16.54
C GLU A 55 -17.54 23.19 17.57
N THR A 56 -17.82 22.95 18.85
CA THR A 56 -16.82 23.12 19.91
C THR A 56 -15.68 22.12 19.74
N LEU A 57 -15.99 20.85 19.44
CA LEU A 57 -14.99 19.81 19.14
C LEU A 57 -14.13 20.18 17.93
N VAL A 58 -14.72 20.68 16.84
CA VAL A 58 -13.99 21.03 15.62
C VAL A 58 -12.98 22.16 15.84
N ASN A 59 -13.26 23.07 16.77
CA ASN A 59 -12.39 24.20 17.11
C ASN A 59 -11.31 23.84 18.14
N MET A 60 -11.35 22.64 18.72
CA MET A 60 -10.33 22.16 19.65
C MET A 60 -9.11 21.63 18.87
N ASP A 61 -7.90 21.94 19.33
CA ASP A 61 -6.67 21.48 18.68
C ASP A 61 -6.24 20.11 19.25
N HIS A 62 -7.02 19.06 18.93
CA HIS A 62 -6.74 17.70 19.42
C HIS A 62 -6.62 16.67 18.27
N PRO A 63 -5.55 15.85 18.23
CA PRO A 63 -5.25 14.96 17.10
C PRO A 63 -6.32 13.89 16.84
N ARG A 64 -7.13 13.56 17.84
CA ARG A 64 -8.17 12.50 17.76
C ARG A 64 -9.55 12.99 17.33
N ILE A 65 -9.77 14.31 17.23
CA ILE A 65 -11.10 14.86 16.88
C ILE A 65 -11.59 14.32 15.53
N ALA A 66 -10.72 14.28 14.52
CA ALA A 66 -11.09 13.76 13.20
C ALA A 66 -11.52 12.28 13.27
N THR A 67 -10.84 11.46 14.09
CA THR A 67 -11.17 10.04 14.26
C THR A 67 -12.50 9.85 14.99
N ILE A 68 -12.71 10.62 16.07
CA ILE A 68 -13.92 10.59 16.88
C ILE A 68 -15.13 11.05 16.06
N LEU A 69 -15.02 12.21 15.40
CA LEU A 69 -16.07 12.74 14.55
C LEU A 69 -16.34 11.79 13.37
N GLY A 70 -15.32 11.15 12.80
CA GLY A 70 -15.50 10.15 11.73
C GLY A 70 -16.27 8.91 12.19
N ALA A 71 -16.13 8.50 13.46
CA ALA A 71 -16.83 7.34 14.01
C ALA A 71 -18.35 7.57 14.22
N LEU A 72 -18.80 8.82 14.34
CA LEU A 72 -20.21 9.16 14.58
C LEU A 72 -21.14 8.84 13.39
N PRO A 73 -20.89 9.36 12.16
CA PRO A 73 -21.66 9.00 10.96
C PRO A 73 -21.79 7.50 10.73
N GLU A 74 -20.70 6.77 11.01
CA GLU A 74 -20.54 5.33 10.81
C GLU A 74 -21.12 4.48 11.95
N SER A 75 -21.72 5.10 12.98
CA SER A 75 -22.27 4.40 14.14
C SER A 75 -21.25 3.55 14.91
N ARG A 76 -19.98 4.01 14.93
CA ARG A 76 -18.85 3.34 15.58
C ARG A 76 -18.44 3.93 16.93
N LEU A 77 -19.04 5.04 17.35
CA LEU A 77 -18.76 5.64 18.67
C LEU A 77 -19.75 5.12 19.73
N TYR A 78 -19.19 4.57 20.80
CA TYR A 78 -19.92 3.97 21.91
C TYR A 78 -19.42 4.48 23.26
N TYR A 79 -20.24 4.31 24.29
CA TYR A 79 -19.91 4.48 25.69
C TYR A 79 -19.86 3.09 26.36
N GLN A 80 -18.84 2.85 27.18
CA GLN A 80 -18.64 1.62 27.94
C GLN A 80 -18.82 1.89 29.44
N GLU A 81 -19.82 1.26 30.06
CA GLU A 81 -20.13 1.43 31.48
C GLU A 81 -19.01 0.91 32.40
N GLU A 82 -18.46 -0.28 32.13
CA GLU A 82 -17.43 -0.93 32.96
C GLU A 82 -16.16 -0.07 33.13
N GLY A 83 -15.90 0.82 32.18
CA GLY A 83 -14.71 1.67 32.14
C GLY A 83 -14.97 3.17 32.27
N ASP A 84 -16.24 3.59 32.39
CA ASP A 84 -16.70 5.00 32.33
C ASP A 84 -15.98 5.81 31.24
N ARG A 85 -16.07 5.33 30.01
CA ARG A 85 -15.30 5.89 28.89
C ARG A 85 -15.96 5.74 27.54
N MET A 86 -15.53 6.60 26.62
CA MET A 86 -15.90 6.53 25.22
C MET A 86 -14.95 5.63 24.45
N VAL A 87 -15.50 4.78 23.60
CA VAL A 87 -14.75 3.79 22.81
C VAL A 87 -15.17 3.84 21.34
N ILE A 88 -14.24 3.52 20.45
CA ILE A 88 -14.48 3.40 19.01
C ILE A 88 -14.40 1.93 18.63
N ALA A 89 -15.43 1.45 17.92
CA ALA A 89 -15.47 0.11 17.35
C ALA A 89 -14.57 0.01 16.11
N LEU A 90 -13.78 -1.06 16.04
CA LEU A 90 -12.86 -1.37 14.94
C LEU A 90 -13.39 -2.48 14.01
N GLY A 91 -14.62 -2.94 14.21
CA GLY A 91 -15.27 -3.97 13.40
C GLY A 91 -16.77 -4.06 13.67
N ASP A 92 -17.46 -4.97 12.99
CA ASP A 92 -18.93 -5.11 13.04
C ASP A 92 -19.44 -6.48 13.51
N ASP A 93 -18.53 -7.34 13.97
CA ASP A 93 -18.85 -8.67 14.50
C ASP A 93 -19.65 -8.62 15.83
N ALA A 94 -20.06 -9.79 16.35
CA ALA A 94 -20.76 -9.87 17.64
C ALA A 94 -19.85 -9.50 18.82
N GLU A 95 -18.58 -9.89 18.73
CA GLU A 95 -17.49 -9.43 19.59
C GLU A 95 -16.64 -8.46 18.80
N ILE A 96 -16.63 -7.19 19.21
CA ILE A 96 -15.95 -6.12 18.49
C ILE A 96 -14.68 -5.72 19.23
N ALA A 97 -13.59 -5.57 18.48
CA ALA A 97 -12.40 -4.91 18.98
C ALA A 97 -12.70 -3.42 19.20
N ILE A 98 -12.31 -2.89 20.35
CA ILE A 98 -12.52 -1.49 20.72
C ILE A 98 -11.19 -0.81 21.04
N GLU A 99 -11.14 0.49 20.77
CA GLU A 99 -10.07 1.38 21.24
C GLU A 99 -10.66 2.55 22.04
N ASP A 100 -9.86 3.09 22.95
CA ASP A 100 -10.22 4.30 23.68
C ASP A 100 -10.34 5.50 22.72
N ALA A 101 -11.47 6.22 22.77
CA ALA A 101 -11.72 7.32 21.84
C ALA A 101 -10.69 8.46 21.98
N ILE A 102 -10.24 8.73 23.21
CA ILE A 102 -9.35 9.83 23.56
C ILE A 102 -7.89 9.40 23.38
N THR A 103 -7.48 8.27 23.96
CA THR A 103 -6.07 7.86 23.95
C THR A 103 -5.67 6.99 22.76
N GLY A 104 -6.63 6.39 22.05
CA GLY A 104 -6.38 5.49 20.92
C GLY A 104 -5.76 4.14 21.31
N LYS A 105 -5.70 3.82 22.61
CA LYS A 105 -5.16 2.54 23.08
C LYS A 105 -6.17 1.40 22.79
N PRO A 106 -5.72 0.24 22.26
CA PRO A 106 -6.59 -0.91 22.08
C PRO A 106 -7.01 -1.46 23.45
N LEU A 107 -8.31 -1.72 23.64
CA LEU A 107 -8.91 -2.17 24.89
C LEU A 107 -9.39 -3.64 24.84
N GLY A 108 -9.13 -4.35 23.74
CA GLY A 108 -9.52 -5.75 23.54
C GLY A 108 -10.86 -5.89 22.83
N GLN A 109 -11.47 -7.08 22.94
CA GLN A 109 -12.77 -7.41 22.34
C GLN A 109 -13.88 -7.37 23.40
N VAL A 110 -15.01 -6.75 23.07
CA VAL A 110 -16.18 -6.64 23.94
C VAL A 110 -17.44 -7.01 23.16
N VAL A 111 -18.44 -7.58 23.85
CA VAL A 111 -19.72 -7.89 23.23
C VAL A 111 -20.45 -6.58 22.92
N LYS A 112 -20.87 -6.39 21.67
CA LYS A 112 -21.49 -5.14 21.18
C LYS A 112 -22.75 -4.71 21.96
N ARG A 113 -23.40 -5.64 22.67
CA ARG A 113 -24.59 -5.38 23.50
C ARG A 113 -24.29 -4.64 24.80
N ASP A 114 -23.05 -4.71 25.28
CA ASP A 114 -22.62 -4.10 26.55
C ASP A 114 -22.14 -2.65 26.33
N LEU A 115 -22.41 -2.08 25.15
CA LEU A 115 -21.94 -0.78 24.71
C LEU A 115 -23.12 0.12 24.30
N ASP A 116 -23.15 1.30 24.90
CA ASP A 116 -24.17 2.32 24.63
C ASP A 116 -23.79 3.15 23.40
N ARG A 117 -24.59 3.07 22.34
CA ARG A 117 -24.27 3.76 21.08
C ARG A 117 -24.62 5.24 21.13
N ILE A 118 -23.69 6.09 20.69
CA ILE A 118 -23.98 7.51 20.45
C ILE A 118 -24.71 7.68 19.12
N ARG A 119 -25.97 8.10 19.18
CA ARG A 119 -26.83 8.26 18.00
C ARG A 119 -26.67 9.65 17.37
N VAL A 120 -26.71 9.68 16.05
CA VAL A 120 -26.78 10.91 15.23
C VAL A 120 -27.93 10.80 14.23
N ASN A 121 -28.59 11.93 13.95
CA ASN A 121 -29.60 12.03 12.89
C ASN A 121 -28.95 12.41 11.54
N ASN A 122 -29.74 12.46 10.47
CA ASN A 122 -29.22 12.78 9.13
C ASN A 122 -28.63 14.20 9.04
N HIS A 123 -29.19 15.15 9.78
CA HIS A 123 -28.69 16.52 9.82
C HIS A 123 -27.30 16.60 10.46
N LEU A 124 -27.14 16.02 11.66
CA LEU A 124 -25.86 15.94 12.36
C LEU A 124 -24.83 15.16 11.56
N ARG A 125 -25.22 14.07 10.90
CA ARG A 125 -24.33 13.32 10.01
C ARG A 125 -23.77 14.23 8.91
N SER A 126 -24.64 14.98 8.23
CA SER A 126 -24.22 15.93 7.20
C SER A 126 -23.33 17.05 7.74
N LEU A 127 -23.62 17.57 8.94
CA LEU A 127 -22.79 18.60 9.60
C LEU A 127 -21.40 18.06 9.94
N ILE A 128 -21.32 16.85 10.50
CA ILE A 128 -20.04 16.22 10.87
C ILE A 128 -19.20 15.94 9.63
N GLU A 129 -19.80 15.36 8.59
CA GLU A 129 -19.14 15.14 7.30
C GLU A 129 -18.61 16.45 6.71
N ASP A 130 -19.41 17.51 6.79
CA ASP A 130 -19.03 18.85 6.35
C ASP A 130 -17.80 19.38 7.09
N ARG A 131 -17.79 19.29 8.42
CA ARG A 131 -16.68 19.77 9.25
C ARG A 131 -15.42 18.91 9.10
N LEU A 132 -15.57 17.60 8.99
CA LEU A 132 -14.45 16.69 8.72
C LEU A 132 -13.77 17.01 7.38
N ALA A 133 -14.55 17.31 6.34
CA ALA A 133 -13.99 17.74 5.06
C ALA A 133 -13.18 19.04 5.20
N SER A 134 -13.70 20.02 5.95
CA SER A 134 -13.00 21.29 6.22
C SER A 134 -11.71 21.10 7.04
N LEU A 135 -11.75 20.26 8.07
CA LEU A 135 -10.58 19.90 8.90
C LEU A 135 -9.51 19.20 8.06
N GLY A 136 -9.92 18.23 7.24
CA GLY A 136 -9.02 17.50 6.36
C GLY A 136 -8.32 18.42 5.35
N LEU A 137 -9.05 19.35 4.73
CA LEU A 137 -8.50 20.33 3.78
C LEU A 137 -7.52 21.32 4.43
N SER A 138 -7.73 21.65 5.72
CA SER A 138 -6.92 22.63 6.44
C SER A 138 -5.71 22.01 7.16
N SER A 139 -5.61 20.67 7.17
CA SER A 139 -4.52 19.94 7.81
C SER A 139 -3.14 20.35 7.29
N ALA A 140 -2.15 20.42 8.18
CA ALA A 140 -0.74 20.62 7.81
C ALA A 140 -0.20 19.46 6.95
N ASP A 141 -0.66 18.24 7.20
CA ASP A 141 -0.29 17.02 6.48
C ASP A 141 -0.91 16.99 5.06
N PRO A 142 -0.09 16.97 3.99
CA PRO A 142 -0.56 16.86 2.60
C PRO A 142 -1.38 15.60 2.33
N GLY A 143 -1.09 14.48 3.01
CA GLY A 143 -1.82 13.22 2.85
C GLY A 143 -3.28 13.35 3.30
N LYS A 144 -3.52 13.99 4.44
CA LYS A 144 -4.86 14.29 4.95
C LYS A 144 -5.62 15.26 4.04
N ARG A 145 -4.93 16.29 3.53
CA ARG A 145 -5.53 17.23 2.55
C ARG A 145 -5.95 16.52 1.29
N ARG A 146 -5.08 15.69 0.72
CA ARG A 146 -5.39 14.88 -0.46
C ARG A 146 -6.60 13.98 -0.22
N ALA A 147 -6.61 13.26 0.90
CA ALA A 147 -7.72 12.37 1.26
C ALA A 147 -9.06 13.11 1.38
N ALA A 148 -9.05 14.35 1.89
CA ALA A 148 -10.25 15.18 1.96
C ALA A 148 -10.78 15.57 0.56
N VAL A 149 -9.89 15.86 -0.40
CA VAL A 149 -10.29 16.14 -1.78
C VAL A 149 -10.77 14.86 -2.50
N ASP A 150 -10.09 13.74 -2.30
CA ASP A 150 -10.51 12.43 -2.85
C ASP A 150 -11.89 12.02 -2.31
N ALA A 151 -12.18 12.30 -1.03
CA ALA A 151 -13.51 12.07 -0.45
C ALA A 151 -14.59 12.96 -1.11
N PHE A 152 -14.26 14.23 -1.42
CA PHE A 152 -15.16 15.12 -2.14
C PHE A 152 -15.46 14.61 -3.56
N LEU A 153 -14.48 14.08 -4.28
CA LEU A 153 -14.68 13.54 -5.63
C LEU A 153 -15.71 12.41 -5.69
N ARG A 154 -15.83 11.60 -4.62
CA ARG A 154 -16.83 10.52 -4.53
C ARG A 154 -18.27 11.05 -4.44
N ASN A 155 -18.46 12.24 -3.88
CA ASN A 155 -19.77 12.86 -3.71
C ASN A 155 -19.68 14.39 -3.87
N PRO A 156 -19.55 14.88 -5.12
CA PRO A 156 -19.32 16.30 -5.38
C PRO A 156 -20.59 17.11 -5.10
N LYS A 157 -20.62 17.80 -3.95
CA LYS A 157 -21.71 18.70 -3.57
C LYS A 157 -21.34 20.16 -3.89
N PRO A 158 -22.26 20.97 -4.47
CA PRO A 158 -22.02 22.39 -4.73
C PRO A 158 -21.61 23.19 -3.49
N GLU A 159 -22.19 22.84 -2.33
CA GLU A 159 -21.91 23.48 -1.02
C GLU A 159 -20.44 23.38 -0.60
N GLY A 160 -19.70 22.35 -1.05
CA GLY A 160 -18.28 22.20 -0.76
C GLY A 160 -17.35 22.97 -1.70
N ALA A 161 -17.84 23.45 -2.85
CA ALA A 161 -17.01 24.10 -3.86
C ALA A 161 -16.34 25.39 -3.34
N ALA A 162 -17.01 26.16 -2.49
CA ALA A 162 -16.46 27.38 -1.91
C ALA A 162 -15.22 27.09 -1.05
N ARG A 163 -15.23 25.99 -0.28
CA ARG A 163 -14.11 25.57 0.56
C ARG A 163 -12.93 25.07 -0.25
N LEU A 164 -13.19 24.31 -1.30
CA LEU A 164 -12.14 23.87 -2.23
C LEU A 164 -11.47 25.07 -2.93
N LYS A 165 -12.25 26.08 -3.35
CA LYS A 165 -11.70 27.34 -3.91
C LYS A 165 -10.84 28.09 -2.89
N ALA A 166 -11.32 28.23 -1.66
CA ALA A 166 -10.55 28.86 -0.58
C ALA A 166 -9.22 28.11 -0.32
N ARG A 167 -9.25 26.78 -0.32
CA ARG A 167 -8.04 25.97 -0.14
C ARG A 167 -7.08 26.07 -1.33
N LEU A 168 -7.60 26.05 -2.57
CA LEU A 168 -6.80 26.15 -3.79
C LEU A 168 -5.95 27.42 -3.82
N ALA A 169 -6.45 28.53 -3.29
CA ALA A 169 -5.74 29.81 -3.24
C ALA A 169 -4.48 29.79 -2.33
N VAL A 170 -4.42 28.88 -1.35
CA VAL A 170 -3.33 28.79 -0.36
C VAL A 170 -2.56 27.47 -0.43
N GLU A 171 -2.94 26.56 -1.33
CA GLU A 171 -2.26 25.27 -1.47
C GLU A 171 -0.92 25.46 -2.19
N HIS A 172 0.12 24.78 -1.72
CA HIS A 172 1.46 24.82 -2.33
C HIS A 172 1.82 23.53 -3.07
N ASP A 173 1.19 22.40 -2.71
CA ASP A 173 1.43 21.13 -3.38
C ASP A 173 0.74 21.09 -4.74
N LYS A 174 1.53 21.01 -5.82
CA LYS A 174 1.03 20.98 -7.21
C LYS A 174 0.06 19.84 -7.47
N LYS A 175 0.28 18.64 -6.90
CA LYS A 175 -0.61 17.49 -7.11
C LYS A 175 -1.96 17.71 -6.45
N ILE A 176 -1.97 18.37 -5.28
CA ILE A 176 -3.21 18.72 -4.57
C ILE A 176 -3.92 19.87 -5.30
N GLN A 177 -3.21 20.87 -5.81
CA GLN A 177 -3.79 21.93 -6.65
C GLN A 177 -4.49 21.37 -7.90
N GLU A 178 -3.85 20.43 -8.61
CA GLU A 178 -4.45 19.73 -9.75
C GLU A 178 -5.72 18.98 -9.34
N LEU A 179 -5.68 18.26 -8.21
CA LEU A 179 -6.81 17.50 -7.69
C LEU A 179 -7.97 18.41 -7.25
N LEU A 180 -7.68 19.54 -6.58
CA LEU A 180 -8.67 20.55 -6.21
C LEU A 180 -9.34 21.16 -7.46
N THR A 181 -8.55 21.42 -8.50
CA THR A 181 -9.06 21.94 -9.78
C THR A 181 -10.00 20.93 -10.44
N ALA A 182 -9.65 19.64 -10.42
CA ALA A 182 -10.52 18.58 -10.93
C ALA A 182 -11.81 18.45 -10.11
N ALA A 183 -11.73 18.52 -8.78
CA ALA A 183 -12.91 18.49 -7.91
C ALA A 183 -13.86 19.67 -8.17
N LEU A 184 -13.34 20.87 -8.39
CA LEU A 184 -14.13 22.03 -8.77
C LEU A 184 -14.75 21.89 -10.17
N ALA A 185 -13.97 21.40 -11.14
CA ALA A 185 -14.47 21.12 -12.48
C ALA A 185 -15.61 20.09 -12.47
N LEU A 186 -15.59 19.12 -11.54
CA LEU A 186 -16.67 18.15 -11.40
C LEU A 186 -17.98 18.80 -10.94
N VAL A 187 -17.92 19.83 -10.09
CA VAL A 187 -19.09 20.63 -9.71
C VAL A 187 -19.57 21.48 -10.89
N ASP A 188 -18.64 22.13 -11.59
CA ASP A 188 -18.96 22.98 -12.75
C ASP A 188 -19.53 22.17 -13.93
N LEU A 189 -19.28 20.86 -13.98
CA LEU A 189 -19.87 19.95 -14.96
C LEU A 189 -21.41 19.86 -14.84
N ALA A 190 -21.98 20.16 -13.67
CA ALA A 190 -23.43 20.24 -13.45
C ALA A 190 -23.97 21.69 -13.54
N SER A 191 -23.14 22.66 -13.95
CA SER A 191 -23.53 24.07 -14.05
C SER A 191 -24.63 24.29 -15.10
N PRO A 192 -25.57 25.23 -14.88
CA PRO A 192 -26.54 25.61 -15.90
C PRO A 192 -25.90 26.23 -17.15
N ASP A 193 -24.71 26.85 -17.01
CA ASP A 193 -23.99 27.49 -18.12
C ASP A 193 -23.23 26.46 -18.99
N PRO A 194 -23.56 26.32 -20.29
CA PRO A 194 -22.84 25.43 -21.19
C PRO A 194 -21.35 25.76 -21.33
N ALA A 195 -20.95 27.03 -21.28
CA ALA A 195 -19.55 27.41 -21.41
C ALA A 195 -18.73 26.91 -20.20
N ALA A 196 -19.26 27.03 -18.98
CA ALA A 196 -18.68 26.43 -17.79
C ALA A 196 -18.57 24.91 -17.90
N ARG A 197 -19.61 24.21 -18.39
CA ARG A 197 -19.57 22.74 -18.58
C ARG A 197 -18.50 22.30 -19.60
N VAL A 198 -18.30 23.05 -20.68
CA VAL A 198 -17.22 22.79 -21.65
C VAL A 198 -15.84 22.93 -20.99
N GLN A 199 -15.62 23.99 -20.20
CA GLN A 199 -14.35 24.19 -19.50
C GLN A 199 -14.09 23.09 -18.45
N ALA A 200 -15.13 22.72 -17.70
CA ALA A 200 -15.12 21.61 -16.77
C ALA A 200 -14.70 20.30 -17.45
N ALA A 201 -15.37 19.93 -18.54
CA ALA A 201 -15.04 18.72 -19.30
C ALA A 201 -13.57 18.70 -19.76
N LYS A 202 -13.06 19.84 -20.26
CA LYS A 202 -11.65 19.96 -20.66
C LYS A 202 -10.68 19.79 -19.49
N ALA A 203 -10.98 20.38 -18.33
CA ALA A 203 -10.16 20.29 -17.12
C ALA A 203 -10.13 18.86 -16.55
N LEU A 204 -11.23 18.13 -16.68
CA LEU A 204 -11.35 16.72 -16.27
C LEU A 204 -10.67 15.74 -17.25
N GLY A 205 -10.32 16.19 -18.46
CA GLY A 205 -9.71 15.34 -19.47
C GLY A 205 -8.31 14.85 -19.10
N GLY A 206 -8.16 13.53 -18.96
CA GLY A 206 -6.90 12.85 -18.63
C GLY A 206 -6.82 12.36 -17.18
N TRP A 207 -7.85 12.58 -16.37
CA TRP A 207 -8.00 11.98 -15.05
C TRP A 207 -8.53 10.55 -15.18
N THR A 208 -7.87 9.59 -14.53
CA THR A 208 -8.18 8.16 -14.66
C THR A 208 -9.18 7.63 -13.62
N GLN A 209 -9.58 8.47 -12.67
CA GLN A 209 -10.46 8.10 -11.55
C GLN A 209 -11.88 7.77 -12.03
N PRO A 210 -12.49 6.65 -11.57
CA PRO A 210 -13.86 6.29 -11.90
C PRO A 210 -14.88 7.39 -11.56
N GLU A 211 -14.66 8.10 -10.45
CA GLU A 211 -15.49 9.19 -9.94
C GLU A 211 -15.63 10.36 -10.94
N ILE A 212 -14.61 10.57 -11.79
CA ILE A 212 -14.61 11.60 -12.84
C ILE A 212 -15.16 11.04 -14.16
N ARG A 213 -14.82 9.79 -14.50
CA ARG A 213 -15.22 9.15 -15.76
C ARG A 213 -16.74 8.95 -15.85
N GLY A 214 -17.39 8.54 -14.76
CA GLY A 214 -18.83 8.30 -14.74
C GLY A 214 -19.64 9.56 -15.13
N PRO A 215 -19.43 10.70 -14.47
CA PRO A 215 -20.06 11.97 -14.84
C PRO A 215 -19.75 12.43 -16.27
N LEU A 216 -18.50 12.28 -16.74
CA LEU A 216 -18.14 12.61 -18.13
C LEU A 216 -18.89 11.75 -19.15
N LEU A 217 -19.05 10.45 -18.89
CA LEU A 217 -19.83 9.54 -19.75
C LEU A 217 -21.30 9.97 -19.82
N ARG A 218 -21.89 10.36 -18.69
CA ARG A 218 -23.26 10.87 -18.64
C ARG A 218 -23.41 12.15 -19.46
N VAL A 219 -22.53 13.13 -19.27
CA VAL A 219 -22.56 14.38 -20.03
C VAL A 219 -22.34 14.15 -21.52
N ALA A 220 -21.43 13.26 -21.91
CA ALA A 220 -21.19 12.94 -23.31
C ALA A 220 -22.42 12.32 -24.01
N ALA A 221 -23.26 11.62 -23.26
CA ALA A 221 -24.46 10.95 -23.77
C ALA A 221 -25.73 11.81 -23.70
N GLU A 222 -25.94 12.53 -22.59
CA GLU A 222 -27.24 13.09 -22.20
C GLU A 222 -27.29 14.64 -22.21
N ASP A 223 -26.16 15.36 -22.27
CA ASP A 223 -26.18 16.83 -22.22
C ASP A 223 -26.95 17.41 -23.41
N SER A 224 -27.74 18.46 -23.18
CA SER A 224 -28.55 19.10 -24.23
C SER A 224 -27.69 19.82 -25.26
N ASP A 225 -26.55 20.38 -24.87
CA ASP A 225 -25.66 21.15 -25.73
C ASP A 225 -24.67 20.26 -26.49
N ALA A 226 -24.64 20.38 -27.81
CA ALA A 226 -23.75 19.59 -28.66
C ALA A 226 -22.26 19.87 -28.39
N THR A 227 -21.90 21.12 -28.08
CA THR A 227 -20.51 21.51 -27.80
C THR A 227 -20.01 20.92 -26.49
N VAL A 228 -20.89 20.83 -25.49
CA VAL A 228 -20.59 20.17 -24.20
C VAL A 228 -20.40 18.67 -24.40
N ARG A 229 -21.28 18.02 -25.17
CA ARG A 229 -21.13 16.58 -25.49
C ARG A 229 -19.79 16.29 -26.19
N GLU A 230 -19.41 17.08 -27.18
CA GLU A 230 -18.14 16.90 -27.89
C GLU A 230 -16.92 17.16 -26.98
N ALA A 231 -16.98 18.17 -26.10
CA ALA A 231 -15.93 18.41 -25.12
C ALA A 231 -15.76 17.23 -24.14
N ALA A 232 -16.88 16.65 -23.67
CA ALA A 232 -16.86 15.48 -22.80
C ALA A 232 -16.31 14.23 -23.51
N LYS A 233 -16.70 13.98 -24.77
CA LYS A 233 -16.12 12.90 -25.59
C LYS A 233 -14.61 13.06 -25.78
N ALA A 234 -14.15 14.27 -26.07
CA ALA A 234 -12.71 14.54 -26.21
C ALA A 234 -11.95 14.31 -24.89
N ALA A 235 -12.54 14.69 -23.75
CA ALA A 235 -11.98 14.44 -22.43
C ALA A 235 -11.89 12.94 -22.10
N LEU A 236 -12.92 12.17 -22.47
CA LEU A 236 -12.93 10.71 -22.34
C LEU A 236 -11.88 10.05 -23.24
N ALA A 237 -11.76 10.46 -24.51
CA ALA A 237 -10.75 9.94 -25.42
C ALA A 237 -9.32 10.17 -24.89
N LYS A 238 -9.04 11.35 -24.31
CA LYS A 238 -7.76 11.65 -23.65
C LYS A 238 -7.51 10.74 -22.43
N THR A 239 -8.56 10.43 -21.68
CA THR A 239 -8.50 9.54 -20.51
C THR A 239 -8.25 8.10 -20.93
N GLU A 240 -8.96 7.61 -21.95
CA GLU A 240 -8.78 6.27 -22.52
C GLU A 240 -7.39 6.09 -23.10
N PHE A 241 -6.87 7.07 -23.84
CA PHE A 241 -5.51 7.04 -24.36
C PHE A 241 -4.49 6.90 -23.21
N ARG A 242 -4.66 7.66 -22.12
CA ARG A 242 -3.78 7.55 -20.94
C ARG A 242 -3.88 6.18 -20.27
N LEU A 243 -5.09 5.65 -20.11
CA LEU A 243 -5.31 4.31 -19.56
C LEU A 243 -4.67 3.22 -20.43
N GLN A 244 -4.81 3.32 -21.75
CA GLN A 244 -4.16 2.40 -22.70
C GLN A 244 -2.64 2.48 -22.58
N MET A 245 -2.05 3.68 -22.56
CA MET A 245 -0.59 3.81 -22.39
C MET A 245 -0.11 3.21 -21.05
N LEU A 246 -0.85 3.42 -19.96
CA LEU A 246 -0.53 2.83 -18.66
C LEU A 246 -0.66 1.29 -18.69
N GLY A 247 -1.69 0.75 -19.34
CA GLY A 247 -1.87 -0.68 -19.53
C GLY A 247 -0.77 -1.32 -20.40
N TRP A 248 -0.28 -0.61 -21.41
CA TRP A 248 0.90 -1.03 -22.18
C TRP A 248 2.16 -1.03 -21.32
N ALA A 249 2.35 -0.03 -20.47
CA ALA A 249 3.48 0.02 -19.53
C ALA A 249 3.41 -1.13 -18.52
N GLU A 250 2.23 -1.46 -18.01
CA GLU A 250 1.98 -2.62 -17.14
C GLU A 250 2.31 -3.93 -17.86
N THR A 251 1.80 -4.09 -19.08
CA THR A 251 2.04 -5.28 -19.90
C THR A 251 3.52 -5.47 -20.19
N LEU A 252 4.24 -4.39 -20.52
CA LEU A 252 5.68 -4.42 -20.71
C LEU A 252 6.42 -4.78 -19.42
N PHE A 253 5.99 -4.24 -18.28
CA PHE A 253 6.56 -4.56 -16.97
C PHE A 253 6.36 -6.04 -16.60
N PHE A 254 5.16 -6.58 -16.81
CA PHE A 254 4.89 -8.00 -16.60
C PHE A 254 5.65 -8.90 -17.58
N GLY A 255 5.76 -8.49 -18.85
CA GLY A 255 6.58 -9.16 -19.85
C GLY A 255 8.06 -9.17 -19.45
N LEU A 256 8.61 -8.05 -18.98
CA LEU A 256 9.98 -7.94 -18.51
C LEU A 256 10.22 -8.79 -17.26
N SER A 257 9.27 -8.79 -16.32
CA SER A 257 9.33 -9.62 -15.12
C SER A 257 9.37 -11.11 -15.48
N LEU A 258 8.42 -11.58 -16.29
CA LEU A 258 8.38 -12.99 -16.72
C LEU A 258 9.61 -13.34 -17.56
N GLY A 259 10.01 -12.44 -18.47
CA GLY A 259 11.22 -12.58 -19.28
C GLY A 259 12.48 -12.68 -18.45
N SER A 260 12.61 -11.94 -17.35
CA SER A 260 13.79 -12.00 -16.46
C SER A 260 13.97 -13.38 -15.83
N VAL A 261 12.88 -14.04 -15.42
CA VAL A 261 12.92 -15.41 -14.90
C VAL A 261 13.34 -16.39 -15.98
N LEU A 262 12.77 -16.27 -17.19
CA LEU A 262 13.14 -17.11 -18.33
C LEU A 262 14.60 -16.91 -18.74
N ILE A 263 15.09 -15.67 -18.74
CA ILE A 263 16.48 -15.33 -19.03
C ILE A 263 17.40 -15.96 -17.99
N LEU A 264 17.07 -15.88 -16.71
CA LEU A 264 17.89 -16.48 -15.65
C LEU A 264 18.00 -18.00 -15.81
N ALA A 265 16.90 -18.68 -16.15
CA ALA A 265 16.89 -20.10 -16.46
C ALA A 265 17.70 -20.42 -17.73
N ALA A 266 17.50 -19.64 -18.80
CA ALA A 266 18.18 -19.83 -20.07
C ALA A 266 19.70 -19.58 -19.97
N ILE A 267 20.15 -18.62 -19.16
CA ILE A 267 21.57 -18.38 -18.93
C ILE A 267 22.20 -19.57 -18.21
N GLY A 268 21.56 -20.11 -17.18
CA GLY A 268 22.04 -21.31 -16.48
C GLY A 268 22.21 -22.48 -17.45
N LEU A 269 21.24 -22.67 -18.34
CA LEU A 269 21.31 -23.65 -19.40
C LEU A 269 22.49 -23.37 -20.35
N ALA A 270 22.56 -22.16 -20.92
CA ALA A 270 23.58 -21.76 -21.88
C ALA A 270 25.02 -21.91 -21.35
N VAL A 271 25.27 -21.58 -20.08
CA VAL A 271 26.60 -21.77 -19.47
C VAL A 271 26.94 -23.25 -19.32
N THR A 272 26.00 -24.09 -18.86
CA THR A 272 26.27 -25.53 -18.71
C THR A 272 26.57 -26.20 -20.05
N PHE A 273 25.80 -25.89 -21.09
CA PHE A 273 26.03 -26.37 -22.44
C PHE A 273 27.33 -25.82 -23.05
N GLY A 274 27.57 -24.51 -22.91
CA GLY A 274 28.68 -23.81 -23.55
C GLY A 274 30.06 -24.25 -23.05
N VAL A 275 30.18 -24.56 -21.75
CA VAL A 275 31.46 -24.96 -21.16
C VAL A 275 31.71 -26.47 -21.30
N MET A 276 30.70 -27.32 -21.12
CA MET A 276 30.88 -28.77 -21.11
C MET A 276 30.71 -29.42 -22.49
N GLY A 277 30.03 -28.76 -23.44
CA GLY A 277 29.72 -29.34 -24.75
C GLY A 277 28.77 -30.54 -24.68
N VAL A 278 28.00 -30.65 -23.59
CA VAL A 278 27.12 -31.79 -23.30
C VAL A 278 25.69 -31.33 -23.06
N ILE A 279 24.73 -32.14 -23.51
CA ILE A 279 23.30 -31.90 -23.32
C ILE A 279 22.83 -32.36 -21.94
N ASN A 280 22.46 -31.41 -21.08
CA ASN A 280 21.98 -31.70 -19.72
C ASN A 280 20.44 -31.58 -19.63
N MET A 281 19.74 -32.71 -19.68
CA MET A 281 18.28 -32.77 -19.48
C MET A 281 17.85 -32.69 -18.00
N ALA A 282 18.78 -32.86 -17.06
CA ALA A 282 18.49 -32.76 -15.62
C ALA A 282 18.52 -31.32 -15.08
N HIS A 283 18.74 -30.32 -15.93
CA HIS A 283 18.85 -28.91 -15.51
C HIS A 283 17.63 -28.43 -14.69
N GLY A 284 16.41 -28.77 -15.12
CA GLY A 284 15.18 -28.43 -14.40
C GLY A 284 15.11 -29.04 -12.99
N GLU A 285 15.72 -30.20 -12.79
CA GLU A 285 15.75 -30.87 -11.48
C GLU A 285 16.71 -30.19 -10.51
N LEU A 286 17.81 -29.60 -11.01
CA LEU A 286 18.69 -28.77 -10.19
C LEU A 286 17.98 -27.48 -9.75
N MET A 287 17.18 -26.86 -10.63
CA MET A 287 16.33 -25.73 -10.27
C MET A 287 15.27 -26.14 -9.23
N MET A 288 14.65 -27.31 -9.40
CA MET A 288 13.71 -27.89 -8.44
C MET A 288 14.35 -28.04 -7.06
N LEU A 289 15.56 -28.60 -6.97
CA LEU A 289 16.28 -28.73 -5.69
C LEU A 289 16.53 -27.38 -5.02
N GLY A 290 16.82 -26.33 -5.79
CA GLY A 290 16.93 -24.97 -5.27
C GLY A 290 15.61 -24.44 -4.68
N ALA A 291 14.48 -24.71 -5.35
CA ALA A 291 13.16 -24.36 -4.86
C ALA A 291 12.81 -25.11 -3.55
N TYR A 292 13.07 -26.41 -3.47
CA TYR A 292 12.88 -27.17 -2.23
C TYR A 292 13.84 -26.76 -1.12
N THR A 293 15.06 -26.35 -1.45
CA THR A 293 16.00 -25.79 -0.47
C THR A 293 15.43 -24.50 0.13
N THR A 294 14.81 -23.65 -0.70
CA THR A 294 14.14 -22.43 -0.24
C THR A 294 12.98 -22.74 0.68
N TRP A 295 12.11 -23.67 0.27
CA TRP A 295 10.99 -24.14 1.09
C TRP A 295 11.48 -24.71 2.43
N LEU A 296 12.51 -25.57 2.41
CA LEU A 296 13.05 -26.18 3.63
C LEU A 296 13.65 -25.12 4.56
N THR A 297 14.37 -24.14 4.02
CA THR A 297 14.94 -23.03 4.80
C THR A 297 13.85 -22.25 5.54
N GLN A 298 12.69 -22.05 4.90
CA GLN A 298 11.55 -21.36 5.50
C GLN A 298 10.88 -22.14 6.64
N GLN A 299 11.06 -23.46 6.72
CA GLN A 299 10.55 -24.25 7.85
C GLN A 299 11.34 -24.04 9.14
N TYR A 300 12.60 -23.58 9.04
CA TYR A 300 13.51 -23.42 10.18
C TYR A 300 13.87 -21.98 10.50
N LEU A 301 13.54 -21.03 9.61
CA LEU A 301 13.86 -19.61 9.75
C LEU A 301 12.60 -18.74 9.61
N PRO A 302 12.55 -17.57 10.26
CA PRO A 302 11.51 -16.59 10.02
C PRO A 302 11.43 -16.19 8.54
N VAL A 303 10.21 -15.98 8.05
CA VAL A 303 9.91 -15.69 6.63
C VAL A 303 10.76 -14.54 6.07
N ASN A 304 11.04 -13.51 6.86
CA ASN A 304 11.82 -12.36 6.41
C ASN A 304 13.32 -12.66 6.16
N TRP A 305 13.86 -13.68 6.82
CA TRP A 305 15.26 -14.11 6.70
C TRP A 305 15.43 -15.37 5.86
N SER A 306 14.34 -16.07 5.52
CA SER A 306 14.42 -17.34 4.78
C SER A 306 15.04 -17.14 3.39
N LEU A 307 14.64 -16.11 2.64
CA LEU A 307 15.08 -15.93 1.25
C LEU A 307 16.57 -15.53 1.10
N PRO A 308 17.11 -14.55 1.85
CA PRO A 308 18.53 -14.21 1.78
C PRO A 308 19.47 -15.37 2.16
N VAL A 309 19.04 -16.26 3.05
CA VAL A 309 19.80 -17.46 3.44
C VAL A 309 19.58 -18.61 2.45
N ALA A 310 18.36 -18.76 1.95
CA ALA A 310 18.00 -19.80 0.98
C ALA A 310 18.75 -19.65 -0.33
N VAL A 311 18.99 -18.43 -0.82
CA VAL A 311 19.68 -18.22 -2.10
C VAL A 311 21.10 -18.83 -2.08
N PRO A 312 22.02 -18.46 -1.16
CA PRO A 312 23.32 -19.13 -1.06
C PRO A 312 23.23 -20.63 -0.82
N LEU A 313 22.28 -21.07 0.03
CA LEU A 313 22.13 -22.49 0.34
C LEU A 313 21.65 -23.30 -0.87
N ALA A 314 20.73 -22.76 -1.67
CA ALA A 314 20.26 -23.37 -2.91
C ALA A 314 21.40 -23.51 -3.93
N PHE A 315 22.25 -22.49 -4.08
CA PHE A 315 23.46 -22.59 -4.90
C PHE A 315 24.42 -23.67 -4.38
N LEU A 316 24.61 -23.77 -3.06
CA LEU A 316 25.47 -24.79 -2.45
C LEU A 316 24.91 -26.21 -2.69
N VAL A 317 23.63 -26.43 -2.44
CA VAL A 317 22.97 -27.73 -2.66
C VAL A 317 23.03 -28.13 -4.13
N ALA A 318 22.69 -27.21 -5.04
CA ALA A 318 22.76 -27.46 -6.48
C ALA A 318 24.20 -27.75 -6.93
N ALA A 319 25.21 -27.03 -6.41
CA ALA A 319 26.62 -27.28 -6.70
C ALA A 319 27.09 -28.65 -6.21
N LEU A 320 26.71 -29.05 -4.99
CA LEU A 320 27.06 -30.36 -4.44
C LEU A 320 26.46 -31.50 -5.25
N VAL A 321 25.18 -31.40 -5.60
CA VAL A 321 24.49 -32.39 -6.45
C VAL A 321 25.09 -32.40 -7.86
N GLY A 322 25.39 -31.24 -8.43
CA GLY A 322 26.07 -31.11 -9.71
C GLY A 322 27.44 -31.81 -9.72
N ILE A 323 28.28 -31.59 -8.70
CA ILE A 323 29.57 -32.26 -8.54
C ILE A 323 29.40 -33.77 -8.40
N ALA A 324 28.38 -34.22 -7.66
CA ALA A 324 28.09 -35.64 -7.52
C ALA A 324 27.73 -36.28 -8.86
N ILE A 325 26.85 -35.65 -9.65
CA ILE A 325 26.47 -36.11 -10.99
C ILE A 325 27.66 -36.11 -11.94
N GLU A 326 28.46 -35.05 -11.91
CA GLU A 326 29.66 -34.89 -12.74
C GLU A 326 30.66 -36.02 -12.50
N ARG A 327 31.00 -36.28 -11.23
CA ARG A 327 31.99 -37.30 -10.87
C ARG A 327 31.50 -38.73 -11.03
N SER A 328 30.20 -38.97 -10.91
CA SER A 328 29.64 -40.33 -10.95
C SER A 328 29.22 -40.78 -12.34
N VAL A 329 28.75 -39.86 -13.20
CA VAL A 329 28.15 -40.23 -14.48
C VAL A 329 28.78 -39.45 -15.64
N ILE A 330 28.69 -38.12 -15.64
CA ILE A 330 29.02 -37.31 -16.83
C ILE A 330 30.49 -37.47 -17.23
N ARG A 331 31.41 -37.48 -16.27
CA ARG A 331 32.85 -37.62 -16.55
C ARG A 331 33.20 -38.87 -17.37
N PHE A 332 32.44 -39.95 -17.22
CA PHE A 332 32.69 -41.21 -17.94
C PHE A 332 32.11 -41.23 -19.36
N LEU A 333 31.23 -40.28 -19.69
CA LEU A 333 30.50 -40.21 -20.95
C LEU A 333 30.95 -39.05 -21.85
N TYR A 334 32.03 -38.35 -21.48
CA TYR A 334 32.59 -37.27 -22.30
C TYR A 334 32.93 -37.73 -23.71
N GLY A 335 32.63 -36.88 -24.69
CA GLY A 335 32.79 -37.18 -26.11
C GLY A 335 31.66 -38.01 -26.73
N ARG A 336 30.61 -38.36 -25.95
CA ARG A 336 29.45 -39.14 -26.42
C ARG A 336 28.12 -38.41 -26.15
N PRO A 337 27.72 -37.48 -27.03
CA PRO A 337 26.58 -36.58 -26.79
C PRO A 337 25.24 -37.30 -26.57
N LEU A 338 24.96 -38.34 -27.35
CA LEU A 338 23.71 -39.10 -27.25
C LEU A 338 23.63 -39.90 -25.94
N GLU A 339 24.74 -40.54 -25.55
CA GLU A 339 24.81 -41.31 -24.30
C GLU A 339 24.62 -40.40 -23.09
N THR A 340 25.21 -39.20 -23.13
CA THR A 340 25.05 -38.27 -22.00
C THR A 340 23.65 -37.66 -21.92
N LEU A 341 22.99 -37.44 -23.06
CA LEU A 341 21.58 -37.03 -23.08
C LEU A 341 20.70 -38.10 -22.41
N LEU A 342 20.88 -39.38 -22.76
CA LEU A 342 20.13 -40.49 -22.15
C LEU A 342 20.43 -40.61 -20.65
N ALA A 343 21.70 -40.46 -20.25
CA ALA A 343 22.11 -40.54 -18.86
C ALA A 343 21.52 -39.40 -18.01
N THR A 344 21.55 -38.16 -18.52
CA THR A 344 20.96 -37.00 -17.81
C THR A 344 19.44 -37.07 -17.75
N PHE A 345 18.79 -37.66 -18.75
CA PHE A 345 17.37 -37.99 -18.67
C PHE A 345 17.08 -39.02 -17.56
N GLY A 346 17.87 -40.09 -17.47
CA GLY A 346 17.76 -41.08 -16.40
C GLY A 346 17.96 -40.47 -14.99
N ILE A 347 18.97 -39.60 -14.84
CA ILE A 347 19.20 -38.84 -13.60
C ILE A 347 18.01 -37.96 -13.27
N SER A 348 17.40 -37.29 -14.27
CA SER A 348 16.22 -36.46 -14.06
C SER A 348 15.08 -37.27 -13.43
N LEU A 349 14.77 -38.46 -13.96
CA LEU A 349 13.75 -39.35 -13.40
C LEU A 349 14.06 -39.78 -11.97
N ILE A 350 15.33 -40.09 -11.68
CA ILE A 350 15.77 -40.47 -10.32
C ILE A 350 15.58 -39.31 -9.35
N LEU A 351 15.99 -38.10 -9.73
CA LEU A 351 15.85 -36.90 -8.89
C LEU A 351 14.39 -36.53 -8.63
N GLN A 352 13.55 -36.57 -9.67
CA GLN A 352 12.11 -36.35 -9.52
C GLN A 352 11.50 -37.35 -8.54
N GLN A 353 11.81 -38.63 -8.70
CA GLN A 353 11.28 -39.69 -7.84
C GLN A 353 11.79 -39.56 -6.40
N LEU A 354 13.07 -39.21 -6.22
CA LEU A 354 13.67 -38.97 -4.91
C LEU A 354 12.94 -37.85 -4.18
N VAL A 355 12.77 -36.69 -4.83
CA VAL A 355 12.08 -35.54 -4.22
C VAL A 355 10.63 -35.87 -3.90
N ARG A 356 9.90 -36.55 -4.80
CA ARG A 356 8.52 -37.01 -4.54
C ARG A 356 8.44 -37.94 -3.33
N SER A 357 9.42 -38.82 -3.17
CA SER A 357 9.49 -39.76 -2.04
C SER A 357 9.81 -39.09 -0.70
N ILE A 358 10.62 -38.02 -0.70
CA ILE A 358 11.04 -37.32 0.52
C ILE A 358 10.00 -36.26 0.95
N PHE A 359 9.52 -35.45 0.02
CA PHE A 359 8.77 -34.22 0.34
C PHE A 359 7.25 -34.32 0.14
N SER A 360 6.78 -35.27 -0.67
CA SER A 360 5.43 -35.40 -1.26
C SER A 360 5.38 -34.95 -2.73
N PRO A 361 4.52 -35.56 -3.56
CA PRO A 361 4.20 -35.08 -4.90
C PRO A 361 3.31 -33.82 -4.93
N LEU A 362 2.82 -33.34 -3.77
CA LEU A 362 2.00 -32.13 -3.68
C LEU A 362 2.84 -30.86 -3.84
N ASN A 363 2.25 -29.82 -4.43
CA ASN A 363 2.89 -28.53 -4.57
C ASN A 363 3.17 -27.90 -3.20
N ARG A 364 4.42 -27.47 -2.97
CA ARG A 364 4.85 -26.79 -1.74
C ARG A 364 5.07 -25.31 -2.06
N SER A 365 4.21 -24.45 -1.51
CA SER A 365 4.32 -23.00 -1.68
C SER A 365 5.36 -22.41 -0.72
N VAL A 366 6.11 -21.43 -1.18
CA VAL A 366 7.05 -20.62 -0.38
C VAL A 366 6.35 -19.30 -0.08
N ALA A 367 6.23 -18.94 1.20
CA ALA A 367 5.63 -17.67 1.57
C ALA A 367 6.58 -16.50 1.28
N THR A 368 6.03 -15.41 0.73
CA THR A 368 6.79 -14.22 0.35
C THR A 368 7.14 -13.38 1.59
N PRO A 369 8.40 -12.92 1.73
CA PRO A 369 8.80 -11.98 2.78
C PRO A 369 8.05 -10.65 2.75
N ASP A 370 7.88 -10.01 3.91
CA ASP A 370 7.12 -8.75 4.03
C ASP A 370 7.73 -7.63 3.17
N TRP A 371 9.06 -7.59 3.05
CA TRP A 371 9.77 -6.61 2.23
C TRP A 371 9.64 -6.83 0.71
N MET A 372 9.21 -8.02 0.28
CA MET A 372 8.83 -8.32 -1.11
C MET A 372 7.31 -8.32 -1.30
N SER A 373 6.57 -8.23 -0.20
CA SER A 373 5.12 -8.32 -0.18
C SER A 373 4.52 -6.94 -0.38
N GLY A 374 3.51 -6.87 -1.25
CA GLY A 374 2.78 -5.64 -1.52
C GLY A 374 2.94 -5.12 -2.94
N THR A 375 2.15 -4.09 -3.20
CA THR A 375 1.98 -3.47 -4.51
C THR A 375 2.13 -1.96 -4.35
N ILE A 376 2.95 -1.36 -5.21
CA ILE A 376 3.01 0.09 -5.36
C ILE A 376 1.94 0.48 -6.38
N LEU A 377 0.92 1.20 -5.92
CA LEU A 377 -0.14 1.74 -6.77
C LEU A 377 0.31 3.06 -7.38
N LEU A 378 0.56 3.08 -8.68
CA LEU A 378 0.89 4.28 -9.46
C LEU A 378 -0.33 4.67 -10.30
N GLY A 379 -1.36 5.21 -9.63
CA GLY A 379 -2.66 5.42 -10.25
C GLY A 379 -3.33 4.08 -10.56
N PRO A 380 -3.67 3.78 -11.84
CA PRO A 380 -4.20 2.48 -12.23
C PRO A 380 -3.13 1.41 -12.45
N LEU A 381 -1.83 1.77 -12.43
CA LEU A 381 -0.73 0.83 -12.64
C LEU A 381 -0.38 0.13 -11.32
N GLU A 382 -0.46 -1.20 -11.31
CA GLU A 382 -0.09 -2.03 -10.16
C GLU A 382 1.30 -2.63 -10.32
N VAL A 383 2.28 -2.11 -9.60
CA VAL A 383 3.65 -2.63 -9.60
C VAL A 383 3.89 -3.47 -8.36
N THR A 384 3.92 -4.79 -8.54
CA THR A 384 4.18 -5.74 -7.45
C THR A 384 5.67 -5.77 -7.07
N LEU A 385 5.96 -5.68 -5.77
CA LEU A 385 7.34 -5.58 -5.26
C LEU A 385 8.17 -6.83 -5.56
N ASN A 386 7.57 -8.02 -5.47
CA ASN A 386 8.23 -9.28 -5.79
C ASN A 386 8.83 -9.30 -7.21
N ARG A 387 8.12 -8.75 -8.20
CA ARG A 387 8.57 -8.68 -9.60
C ARG A 387 9.78 -7.75 -9.76
N LEU A 388 9.78 -6.61 -9.07
CA LEU A 388 10.91 -5.68 -9.08
C LEU A 388 12.16 -6.33 -8.49
N VAL A 389 12.02 -7.06 -7.38
CA VAL A 389 13.13 -7.77 -6.75
C VAL A 389 13.68 -8.86 -7.67
N ILE A 390 12.81 -9.63 -8.34
CA ILE A 390 13.23 -10.65 -9.31
C ILE A 390 14.00 -10.04 -10.49
N ILE A 391 13.50 -8.92 -11.05
CA ILE A 391 14.20 -8.21 -12.13
C ILE A 391 15.57 -7.71 -11.65
N GLY A 392 15.63 -7.08 -10.47
CA GLY A 392 16.88 -6.62 -9.88
C GLY A 392 17.87 -7.75 -9.63
N PHE A 393 17.40 -8.89 -9.13
CA PHE A 393 18.21 -10.09 -8.94
C PHE A 393 18.73 -10.63 -10.27
N CYS A 394 17.89 -10.70 -11.31
CA CYS A 394 18.31 -11.10 -12.65
C CYS A 394 19.42 -10.20 -13.20
N ILE A 395 19.28 -8.88 -13.07
CA ILE A 395 20.30 -7.91 -13.48
C ILE A 395 21.59 -8.13 -12.70
N ALA A 396 21.51 -8.34 -11.38
CA ALA A 396 22.67 -8.59 -10.53
C ALA A 396 23.40 -9.88 -10.92
N VAL A 397 22.69 -10.99 -11.15
CA VAL A 397 23.29 -12.25 -11.60
C VAL A 397 23.92 -12.09 -12.98
N PHE A 398 23.24 -11.42 -13.91
CA PHE A 398 23.80 -11.14 -15.23
C PHE A 398 25.08 -10.31 -15.16
N ALA A 399 25.10 -9.24 -14.35
CA ALA A 399 26.28 -8.41 -14.14
C ALA A 399 27.43 -9.19 -13.48
N LEU A 400 27.14 -10.05 -12.50
CA LEU A 400 28.13 -10.91 -11.86
C LEU A 400 28.73 -11.91 -12.85
N LEU A 401 27.90 -12.57 -13.67
CA LEU A 401 28.37 -13.50 -14.69
C LEU A 401 29.19 -12.78 -15.77
N TRP A 402 28.74 -11.61 -16.21
CA TRP A 402 29.47 -10.77 -17.17
C TRP A 402 30.86 -10.40 -16.63
N LEU A 403 30.93 -9.91 -15.39
CA LEU A 403 32.20 -9.58 -14.73
C LEU A 403 33.10 -10.79 -14.54
N ALA A 404 32.54 -11.94 -14.16
CA ALA A 404 33.29 -13.18 -14.02
C ALA A 404 33.91 -13.59 -15.36
N LEU A 405 33.10 -13.63 -16.43
CA LEU A 405 33.55 -14.00 -17.77
C LEU A 405 34.63 -13.06 -18.30
N GLN A 406 34.50 -11.74 -18.12
CA GLN A 406 35.54 -10.77 -18.52
C GLN A 406 36.85 -10.88 -17.71
N ARG A 407 36.80 -11.43 -16.50
CA ARG A 407 37.98 -11.62 -15.64
C ARG A 407 38.67 -12.96 -15.88
N THR A 408 37.93 -13.97 -16.35
CA THR A 408 38.44 -15.35 -16.52
C THR A 408 38.72 -15.75 -17.98
N LEU A 409 38.13 -15.07 -18.96
CA LEU A 409 38.45 -15.18 -20.39
C LEU A 409 39.23 -13.94 -20.81
#